data_AF-A0A917FFN0-F1
#
_entry.id   AF-A0A917FFN0-F1
#
_cell.length_a   1.000
_cell.length_b   1.000
_cell.length_c   1.000
_cell.angle_alpha   90.00
_cell.angle_beta   90.00
_cell.angle_gamma   90.00
#
_symmetry.space_group_name_H-M   'P 1'
#
loop_
_entity.id
_entity.type
_entity.pdbx_description
1 polymer ?
#
loop_
_entity_poly.entity_id
_entity_poly.type
_entity_poly.pdbx_seq_one_letter_code
_entity_poly.pdbx_strand_id
1 'polypeptide(L)' 'MRMSVSPKEIAEYLVNEFGHQKAIEECHYHLNRCIDPETSGIWHNIGAALNGMQPVQRCN' A
#
# COMPACT_ATOMS: atom_id res chain seq x y z
N MET A 1 -21.02 -1.46 -12.42
CA MET A 1 -20.12 -2.17 -11.49
C MET A 1 -19.10 -1.19 -10.97
N ARG A 2 -19.25 -0.73 -9.72
CA ARG A 2 -18.29 0.18 -9.09
C ARG A 2 -17.20 -0.71 -8.51
N MET A 3 -16.16 -0.99 -9.30
CA MET A 3 -14.95 -1.65 -8.79
C MET A 3 -14.28 -0.66 -7.83
N SER A 4 -14.78 -0.60 -6.59
CA SER A 4 -14.20 0.20 -5.53
C SER A 4 -13.11 -0.66 -4.92
N VAL A 5 -12.00 -0.80 -5.64
CA VAL A 5 -10.84 -1.54 -5.13
C VAL A 5 -10.37 -0.78 -3.89
N SER A 6 -10.44 -1.44 -2.75
CA SER A 6 -10.02 -0.83 -1.49
C SER A 6 -8.49 -0.71 -1.45
N PRO A 7 -7.94 0.26 -0.69
CA PRO A 7 -6.49 0.35 -0.47
C PRO A 7 -5.85 -0.97 0.02
N LYS A 8 -6.63 -1.77 0.75
CA LYS A 8 -6.21 -3.10 1.23
C LYS A 8 -6.07 -4.10 0.09
N GLU A 9 -7.05 -4.18 -0.81
CA GLU A 9 -6.97 -5.09 -1.97
C GLU A 9 -5.81 -4.72 -2.90
N ILE A 10 -5.52 -3.42 -3.07
CA ILE A 10 -4.34 -2.96 -3.81
C ILE A 10 -3.07 -3.39 -3.10
N ALA A 11 -2.99 -3.22 -1.77
CA ALA A 11 -1.85 -3.68 -0.99
C ALA A 11 -1.63 -5.20 -1.11
N GLU A 12 -2.69 -6.01 -1.02
CA GLU A 12 -2.62 -7.47 -1.20
C GLU A 12 -2.13 -7.85 -2.60
N TYR A 13 -2.65 -7.18 -3.63
CA TYR A 13 -2.20 -7.38 -5.01
C TYR A 13 -0.72 -7.03 -5.19
N LEU A 14 -0.27 -5.87 -4.68
CA LEU A 14 1.13 -5.45 -4.78
C LEU A 14 2.08 -6.42 -4.06
N VAL A 15 1.69 -6.91 -2.88
CA VAL A 15 2.47 -7.92 -2.15
C VAL A 15 2.56 -9.22 -2.93
N ASN A 16 1.47 -9.65 -3.57
CA ASN A 16 1.45 -10.88 -4.36
C ASN A 16 2.27 -10.76 -5.65
N GLU A 17 2.25 -9.60 -6.31
CA GLU A 17 2.94 -9.36 -7.58
C GLU A 17 4.45 -9.11 -7.38
N PHE A 18 4.83 -8.30 -6.38
CA PHE A 18 6.20 -7.80 -6.23
C PHE A 18 6.92 -8.29 -4.96
N GLY A 19 6.19 -8.88 -4.02
CA GLY A 19 6.70 -9.16 -2.68
C GLY A 19 6.61 -7.95 -1.76
N HIS A 20 6.59 -8.21 -0.46
CA HIS A 20 6.25 -7.22 0.55
C HIS A 20 7.16 -5.98 0.56
N GLN A 21 8.47 -6.16 0.50
CA GLN A 21 9.43 -5.06 0.53
C GLN A 21 9.29 -4.15 -0.69
N LYS A 22 9.15 -4.75 -1.88
CA LYS A 22 9.02 -4.00 -3.13
C LYS A 22 7.66 -3.31 -3.25
N ALA A 23 6.60 -3.91 -2.70
CA ALA A 23 5.29 -3.26 -2.60
C ALA A 23 5.36 -1.96 -1.77
N ILE A 24 6.12 -1.95 -0.67
CA ILE A 24 6.36 -0.75 0.14
C ILE A 24 7.11 0.31 -0.67
N GLU A 25 8.18 -0.08 -1.38
CA GLU A 25 8.96 0.84 -2.22
C GLU A 25 8.10 1.50 -3.31
N GLU A 26 7.28 0.72 -4.01
CA GLU A 26 6.35 1.24 -5.02
C GLU A 26 5.32 2.18 -4.39
N CYS A 27 4.79 1.85 -3.21
CA CYS A 27 3.87 2.71 -2.47
C CYS A 27 4.49 4.09 -2.18
N HIS A 28 5.72 4.10 -1.65
CA HIS A 28 6.45 5.34 -1.37
C HIS A 28 6.79 6.10 -2.66
N TYR A 29 7.16 5.40 -3.72
CA TYR A 29 7.42 6.01 -5.02
C TYR A 29 6.20 6.75 -5.56
N HIS A 30 5.03 6.09 -5.56
CA HIS A 30 3.80 6.71 -6.00
C HIS A 30 3.36 7.85 -5.09
N LEU A 31 3.44 7.69 -3.77
CA LEU A 31 3.11 8.73 -2.80
C LEU A 31 3.95 10.01 -3.01
N ASN A 32 5.26 9.87 -3.21
CA ASN A 32 6.16 11.01 -3.44
C ASN A 32 5.91 11.72 -4.78
N ARG A 33 5.32 11.03 -5.76
CA ARG A 33 5.01 11.58 -7.09
C ARG A 33 3.59 12.13 -7.19
N CYS A 34 2.72 11.83 -6.23
CA CYS A 34 1.36 12.34 -6.21
C CYS A 34 1.33 13.75 -5.63
N ILE A 35 0.92 14.72 -6.47
CA ILE A 35 0.68 16.10 -6.04
C ILE A 35 -0.77 16.26 -5.55
N ASP A 36 -1.67 15.42 -6.06
CA ASP A 36 -3.08 15.43 -5.71
C ASP A 36 -3.33 14.87 -4.28
N PRO A 37 -3.93 15.64 -3.36
CA PRO A 37 -4.15 15.21 -1.99
C PRO A 37 -5.05 13.98 -1.84
N GLU A 38 -6.03 13.79 -2.73
CA GLU A 38 -6.95 12.64 -2.70
C GLU A 38 -6.20 11.36 -3.06
N THR A 39 -5.43 11.40 -4.16
CA THR A 39 -4.60 10.30 -4.63
C THR A 39 -3.49 9.96 -3.62
N SER A 40 -2.83 10.98 -3.05
CA SER A 40 -1.85 10.79 -1.98
C SER A 40 -2.48 10.16 -0.74
N GLY A 41 -3.72 10.52 -0.39
CA GLY A 41 -4.47 9.88 0.70
C GLY A 41 -4.74 8.39 0.43
N ILE A 42 -5.04 8.01 -0.81
CA ILE A 42 -5.21 6.61 -1.19
C ILE A 42 -3.90 5.83 -1.03
N TRP A 43 -2.79 6.34 -1.57
CA TRP A 43 -1.47 5.69 -1.42
C TRP A 43 -1.00 5.62 0.02
N HIS A 44 -1.29 6.64 0.84
CA HIS A 44 -1.05 6.60 2.27
C HIS A 44 -1.81 5.44 2.96
N ASN A 45 -3.08 5.23 2.59
CA ASN A 45 -3.87 4.12 3.13
C ASN A 45 -3.38 2.75 2.64
N ILE A 46 -2.89 2.65 1.40
CA ILE A 46 -2.25 1.44 0.88
C ILE A 46 -0.97 1.14 1.69
N GLY A 47 -0.12 2.14 1.92
CA GLY A 47 1.10 1.99 2.73
C GLY A 47 0.83 1.56 4.17
N ALA A 48 -0.21 2.11 4.79
CA ALA A 48 -0.66 1.67 6.12
C ALA A 48 -1.14 0.20 6.11
N ALA A 49 -1.87 -0.21 5.06
CA ALA A 49 -2.30 -1.59 4.90
C ALA A 49 -1.10 -2.55 4.69
N LEU A 50 -0.10 -2.15 3.90
CA LEU A 50 1.15 -2.89 3.73
C LEU A 50 1.88 -3.08 5.06
N ASN A 51 2.07 -2.02 5.85
CA ASN A 51 2.68 -2.14 7.18
C ASN A 51 1.90 -3.08 8.11
N GLY A 52 0.56 -3.06 8.05
CA GLY A 52 -0.29 -3.98 8.82
C GLY A 52 -0.25 -5.43 8.33
N MET A 53 0.22 -5.68 7.10
CA MET A 53 0.42 -7.02 6.54
C MET A 53 1.80 -7.60 6.87
N GLN A 54 2.74 -6.79 7.38
CA GLN A 54 3.94 -7.36 7.96
C GLN A 54 3.50 -8.29 9.09
N PRO A 55 3.91 -9.58 9.07
CA PRO A 55 3.69 -10.42 10.23
C PRO A 55 4.35 -9.67 11.38
N VAL A 56 3.54 -9.26 12.36
CA VAL A 56 3.99 -8.51 13.53
C VAL A 56 5.27 -9.17 13.99
N GLN A 57 6.42 -8.54 13.73
CA GLN A 57 7.61 -8.81 14.49
C GLN A 57 7.26 -8.24 15.86
N ARG A 58 6.59 -9.09 16.63
CA ARG A 58 6.44 -8.98 18.07
C ARG A 58 7.89 -9.01 18.55
N CYS A 59 8.50 -7.84 18.65
CA CYS A 59 9.71 -7.68 19.42
C CYS A 59 9.35 -8.16 20.83
N ASN A 60 10.07 -9.20 21.26
CA ASN A 60 10.14 -9.62 22.66
C ASN A 60 10.61 -8.46 23.55
#